data_AF-A0A812H309-F1
#
_entry.id   AF-A0A812H309-F1
#
_cell.length_a   1.000
_cell.length_b   1.000
_cell.length_c   1.000
_cell.angle_alpha   90.00
_cell.angle_beta   90.00
_cell.angle_gamma   90.00
#
_symmetry.space_group_name_H-M   'P 1'
#
loop_
_entity.id
_entity.type
_entity.pdbx_description
1 polymer ?
#
loop_
_entity_poly.entity_id
_entity_poly.type
_entity_poly.pdbx_seq_one_letter_code
_entity_poly.pdbx_strand_id
1 'polypeptide(L)'
;MAEEAAAKAAVGLAGSRENVYLLTYSFNQDFSCFVCGTTAGFRVFALEDNAKSSAISEKLRREHSPGFRHSSVMLISMLFKSANFAMVNQTLEPQGEPAPGCMNKVQIWDERKQKVVAELRCRNEVKGVCLHNSVIVMVCEYVIYVYTSGEHLKVILHLDTGSNKLGLCVVAVSSDPWLLCCPAQNKGAVRIQVGQDAGATHVFQAHQSGLAALALNASGSLLATASESGTVAKVFRTSDGQALYRLRRSTRSAVISSLAFRSDDNFLAMASSSATVHIFKLDSSTAEVDTDRGEKDKENSSPALGPQDLRPRPSLSGTISALQTLQSKAAEAVRGLTYLADLRSFGQFRLPDMDGGQPAVDTRSKQSKIVGPILAFHKTEPRLYVLHFNGFLYECSFQPDYDLSRGAQECGFVAATTWFATRPDFKVSAPITELKTEPGGENEGDEAEEWQLL
;
A
#
# COMPACT_ATOMS: atom_id res chain seq x y z
N MET A 1 4.05 10.17 -58.10
CA MET A 1 4.57 8.79 -57.94
C MET A 1 5.81 8.74 -57.04
N ALA A 2 6.93 9.41 -57.38
CA ALA A 2 8.13 9.43 -56.51
C ALA A 2 7.96 10.26 -55.23
N GLU A 3 7.21 11.36 -55.31
CA GLU A 3 6.96 12.27 -54.16
C GLU A 3 5.93 11.69 -53.16
N GLU A 4 4.98 10.90 -53.65
CA GLU A 4 4.00 10.17 -52.84
C GLU A 4 4.62 8.93 -52.16
N ALA A 5 5.61 8.30 -52.81
CA ALA A 5 6.44 7.26 -52.21
C ALA A 5 7.38 7.84 -51.14
N ALA A 6 7.92 9.05 -51.34
CA ALA A 6 8.70 9.75 -50.31
C ALA A 6 7.83 10.22 -49.13
N ALA A 7 6.58 10.63 -49.37
CA ALA A 7 5.63 10.95 -48.30
C ALA A 7 5.20 9.70 -47.52
N LYS A 8 4.95 8.56 -48.19
CA LYS A 8 4.70 7.27 -47.51
C LYS A 8 5.94 6.72 -46.79
N ALA A 9 7.14 6.97 -47.30
CA ALA A 9 8.39 6.64 -46.60
C ALA A 9 8.62 7.55 -45.40
N ALA A 10 8.31 8.85 -45.48
CA ALA A 10 8.39 9.78 -44.35
C ALA A 10 7.34 9.46 -43.25
N VAL A 11 6.14 9.04 -43.64
CA VAL A 11 5.10 8.53 -42.72
C VAL A 11 5.50 7.15 -42.14
N GLY A 12 6.23 6.32 -42.90
CA GLY A 12 6.81 5.06 -42.41
C GLY A 12 8.06 5.21 -41.52
N LEU A 13 8.75 6.35 -41.59
CA LEU A 13 9.90 6.69 -40.72
C LEU A 13 9.51 7.50 -39.46
N ALA A 14 8.31 8.07 -39.43
CA ALA A 14 7.65 8.48 -38.19
C ALA A 14 6.89 7.28 -37.62
N GLY A 15 7.60 6.19 -37.29
CA GLY A 15 6.99 5.00 -36.71
C GLY A 15 6.06 5.41 -35.58
N SER A 16 4.76 5.12 -35.72
CA SER A 16 3.79 5.32 -34.64
C SER A 16 4.35 4.58 -33.43
N ARG A 17 4.87 5.33 -32.46
CA ARG A 17 5.45 4.73 -31.26
C ARG A 17 4.37 3.83 -30.65
N GLU A 18 4.75 2.62 -30.26
CA GLU A 18 3.80 1.69 -29.68
C GLU A 18 3.16 2.29 -28.42
N ASN A 19 1.93 1.86 -28.10
CA ASN A 19 1.27 2.27 -26.88
C ASN A 19 2.11 1.88 -25.67
N VAL A 20 2.20 2.81 -24.71
CA VAL A 20 2.97 2.64 -23.48
C VAL A 20 2.01 2.40 -22.33
N TYR A 21 2.08 1.23 -21.70
CA TYR A 21 1.16 0.85 -20.64
C TYR A 21 1.82 0.95 -19.26
N LEU A 22 1.01 1.22 -18.25
CA LEU A 22 1.43 1.35 -16.87
C LEU A 22 1.65 -0.02 -16.22
N LEU A 23 2.78 -0.22 -15.55
CA LEU A 23 3.12 -1.47 -14.86
C LEU A 23 3.12 -1.30 -13.34
N THR A 24 3.67 -0.19 -12.86
CA THR A 24 3.82 0.13 -11.44
C THR A 24 3.84 1.65 -11.23
N TYR A 25 3.45 2.12 -10.05
CA TYR A 25 3.70 3.48 -9.62
C TYR A 25 3.81 3.55 -8.09
N SER A 26 4.56 4.53 -7.59
CA SER A 26 4.72 4.80 -6.16
C SER A 26 5.01 6.27 -5.94
N PHE A 27 4.49 6.80 -4.84
CA PHE A 27 5.02 8.03 -4.25
C PHE A 27 6.44 7.81 -3.72
N ASN A 28 7.17 8.91 -3.57
CA ASN A 28 8.40 8.94 -2.78
C ASN A 28 8.10 9.10 -1.28
N GLN A 29 9.14 9.05 -0.46
CA GLN A 29 9.06 8.94 0.99
C GLN A 29 8.39 10.17 1.66
N ASP A 30 8.46 11.35 1.05
CA ASP A 30 7.88 12.60 1.56
C ASP A 30 6.65 13.06 0.77
N PHE A 31 6.12 12.19 -0.11
CA PHE A 31 4.95 12.43 -0.95
C PHE A 31 5.02 13.66 -1.87
N SER A 32 6.22 14.18 -2.14
CA SER A 32 6.42 15.34 -3.00
C SER A 32 6.64 14.99 -4.48
N CYS A 33 6.94 13.73 -4.77
CA CYS A 33 7.11 13.19 -6.11
C CYS A 33 6.47 11.80 -6.21
N PHE A 34 6.20 11.36 -7.43
CA PHE A 34 5.89 9.97 -7.72
C PHE A 34 6.57 9.51 -8.99
N VAL A 35 6.78 8.21 -9.08
CA VAL A 35 7.42 7.54 -10.22
C VAL A 35 6.48 6.47 -10.75
N CYS A 36 6.50 6.25 -12.06
CA CYS A 36 5.86 5.10 -12.67
C CYS A 36 6.83 4.32 -13.56
N GLY A 37 6.68 2.99 -13.52
CA GLY A 37 7.31 2.06 -14.46
C GLY A 37 6.31 1.70 -15.56
N THR A 38 6.80 1.62 -16.80
CA THR A 38 5.99 1.40 -17.99
C THR A 38 6.59 0.31 -18.86
N THR A 39 5.82 -0.15 -19.86
CA THR A 39 6.29 -1.14 -20.84
C THR A 39 7.45 -0.64 -21.72
N ALA A 40 7.82 0.64 -21.62
CA ALA A 40 8.87 1.24 -22.43
C ALA A 40 10.00 1.91 -21.62
N GLY A 41 9.92 1.92 -20.29
CA GLY A 41 10.84 2.64 -19.41
C GLY A 41 10.17 3.13 -18.14
N PHE A 42 10.46 4.36 -17.73
CA PHE A 42 9.86 4.98 -16.55
C PHE A 42 9.67 6.50 -16.71
N ARG A 43 8.81 7.08 -15.87
CA ARG A 43 8.58 8.53 -15.76
C ARG A 43 8.61 8.98 -14.31
N VAL A 44 9.03 10.21 -14.08
CA VAL A 44 9.05 10.86 -12.75
C VAL A 44 8.28 12.16 -12.81
N PHE A 45 7.41 12.35 -11.82
CA PHE A 45 6.54 13.50 -11.68
C PHE A 45 6.78 14.17 -10.34
N ALA A 46 6.74 15.51 -10.32
CA ALA A 46 6.73 16.28 -9.09
C ALA A 46 5.34 16.85 -8.86
N LEU A 47 4.94 16.87 -7.59
CA LEU A 47 3.80 17.64 -7.12
C LEU A 47 4.33 19.02 -6.73
N GLU A 48 3.86 20.04 -7.43
CA GLU A 48 4.18 21.44 -7.17
C GLU A 48 2.96 22.10 -6.55
N ASP A 49 3.08 22.43 -5.27
CA ASP A 49 1.98 23.06 -4.54
C ASP A 49 1.80 24.50 -5.00
N ASN A 50 0.62 24.78 -5.55
CA ASN A 50 0.12 26.12 -5.74
C ASN A 50 -0.95 26.41 -4.68
N ALA A 51 -1.28 27.69 -4.48
CA ALA A 51 -2.22 28.13 -3.44
C ALA A 51 -3.66 27.57 -3.53
N LYS A 52 -4.02 26.85 -4.62
CA LYS A 52 -5.38 26.32 -4.85
C LYS A 52 -5.45 24.83 -5.14
N SER A 53 -4.39 24.24 -5.68
CA SER A 53 -4.28 22.82 -6.02
C SER A 53 -2.83 22.46 -6.29
N SER A 54 -2.50 21.18 -6.26
CA SER A 54 -1.15 20.73 -6.62
C SER A 54 -1.06 20.49 -8.13
N ALA A 55 -0.16 21.22 -8.79
CA ALA A 55 0.14 21.00 -10.19
C ALA A 55 1.09 19.81 -10.35
N ILE A 56 0.84 18.96 -11.35
CA ILE A 56 1.73 17.87 -11.70
C ILE A 56 2.67 18.36 -12.80
N SER A 57 3.97 18.23 -12.57
CA SER A 57 4.97 18.43 -13.62
C SER A 57 5.76 17.15 -13.88
N GLU A 58 5.83 16.74 -15.14
CA GLU A 58 6.71 15.65 -15.55
C GLU A 58 8.15 16.14 -15.56
N LYS A 59 8.99 15.60 -14.67
CA LYS A 59 10.40 15.98 -14.54
C LYS A 59 11.31 15.12 -15.41
N LEU A 60 10.95 13.85 -15.60
CA LEU A 60 11.79 12.89 -16.30
C LEU A 60 10.95 11.88 -17.08
N ARG A 61 11.39 11.58 -18.31
CA ARG A 61 10.91 10.46 -19.12
C ARG A 61 12.10 9.71 -19.71
N ARG A 62 12.16 8.40 -19.47
CA ARG A 62 13.21 7.50 -20.00
C ARG A 62 12.69 6.40 -20.89
N GLU A 63 11.49 6.61 -21.45
CA GLU A 63 10.87 5.68 -22.37
C GLU A 63 11.58 5.63 -23.72
N HIS A 64 11.76 4.42 -24.25
CA HIS A 64 12.44 4.13 -25.53
C HIS A 64 13.88 4.65 -25.64
N SER A 65 14.48 5.06 -24.53
CA SER A 65 15.90 5.41 -24.47
C SER A 65 16.76 4.15 -24.64
N PRO A 66 18.05 4.26 -25.05
CA PRO A 66 18.88 3.09 -25.36
C PRO A 66 18.92 2.02 -24.27
N GLY A 67 18.84 2.41 -22.99
CA GLY A 67 18.79 1.47 -21.86
C GLY A 67 17.46 0.73 -21.68
N PHE A 68 16.40 1.15 -22.37
CA PHE A 68 15.02 0.67 -22.16
C PHE A 68 14.29 0.22 -23.44
N ARG A 69 14.94 0.22 -24.61
CA ARG A 69 14.29 -0.14 -25.90
C ARG A 69 13.61 -1.51 -25.93
N HIS A 70 14.08 -2.45 -25.12
CA HIS A 70 13.52 -3.81 -24.99
C HIS A 70 13.35 -4.20 -23.52
N SER A 71 13.07 -3.22 -22.66
CA SER A 71 12.99 -3.44 -21.22
C SER A 71 11.81 -2.71 -20.61
N SER A 72 10.90 -3.49 -20.04
CA SER A 72 9.79 -3.00 -19.22
C SER A 72 10.25 -2.78 -17.79
N VAL A 73 9.85 -1.67 -17.16
CA VAL A 73 10.14 -1.41 -15.74
C VAL A 73 8.98 -1.95 -14.90
N MET A 74 9.19 -3.11 -14.28
CA MET A 74 8.17 -3.86 -13.55
C MET A 74 8.00 -3.38 -12.11
N LEU A 75 9.10 -2.99 -11.47
CA LEU A 75 9.13 -2.37 -10.15
C LEU A 75 10.07 -1.17 -10.21
N ILE A 76 9.72 -0.09 -9.53
CA ILE A 76 10.59 1.08 -9.40
C ILE A 76 10.35 1.76 -8.06
N SER A 77 11.45 2.14 -7.41
CA SER A 77 11.47 2.90 -6.18
C SER A 77 12.49 4.02 -6.31
N MET A 78 12.17 5.19 -5.75
CA MET A 78 13.08 6.33 -5.67
C MET A 78 13.48 6.58 -4.22
N LEU A 79 14.63 7.24 -4.04
CA LEU A 79 15.05 7.74 -2.74
C LEU A 79 14.88 9.26 -2.71
N PHE A 80 13.83 9.73 -2.04
CA PHE A 80 13.41 11.14 -1.97
C PHE A 80 13.37 11.79 -3.36
N LYS A 81 14.17 12.83 -3.60
CA LYS A 81 14.34 13.49 -4.91
C LYS A 81 15.74 13.24 -5.49
N SER A 82 16.37 12.13 -5.12
CA SER A 82 17.68 11.77 -5.64
C SER A 82 17.60 11.34 -7.11
N ALA A 83 18.75 11.32 -7.77
CA ALA A 83 18.89 10.84 -9.14
C ALA A 83 19.05 9.31 -9.24
N ASN A 84 18.92 8.59 -8.12
CA ASN A 84 19.12 7.15 -8.07
C ASN A 84 17.77 6.44 -7.95
N PHE A 85 17.57 5.45 -8.81
CA PHE A 85 16.34 4.65 -8.84
C PHE A 85 16.70 3.18 -8.71
N ALA A 86 15.99 2.45 -7.86
CA ALA A 86 16.09 1.02 -7.78
C ALA A 86 14.93 0.40 -8.57
N MET A 87 15.25 -0.45 -9.54
CA MET A 87 14.27 -0.98 -10.48
C MET A 87 14.45 -2.47 -10.73
N VAL A 88 13.34 -3.15 -11.02
CA VAL A 88 13.33 -4.52 -11.54
C VAL A 88 12.80 -4.45 -12.95
N ASN A 89 13.63 -4.91 -13.89
CA ASN A 89 13.42 -4.75 -15.31
C ASN A 89 13.14 -6.11 -15.94
N GLN A 90 12.06 -6.20 -16.70
CA GLN A 90 11.81 -7.35 -17.57
C GLN A 90 12.38 -7.04 -18.95
N THR A 91 13.56 -7.57 -19.22
CA THR A 91 14.20 -7.47 -20.53
C THR A 91 13.67 -8.56 -21.44
N LEU A 92 13.35 -8.22 -22.68
CA LEU A 92 12.92 -9.17 -23.70
C LEU A 92 14.11 -9.59 -24.56
N GLU A 93 14.20 -10.88 -24.85
CA GLU A 93 15.12 -11.41 -25.85
C GLU A 93 14.65 -11.04 -27.27
N PRO A 94 15.51 -11.15 -28.31
CA PRO A 94 15.13 -10.84 -29.68
C PRO A 94 13.91 -11.60 -30.20
N GLN A 95 13.59 -12.75 -29.59
CA GLN A 95 12.46 -13.61 -29.92
C GLN A 95 11.15 -13.17 -29.21
N GLY A 96 11.20 -12.15 -28.33
CA GLY A 96 10.05 -11.63 -27.60
C GLY A 96 9.79 -12.29 -26.24
N GLU A 97 10.56 -13.32 -25.88
CA GLU A 97 10.48 -14.00 -24.58
C GLU A 97 11.23 -13.21 -23.47
N PRO A 98 10.76 -13.23 -22.21
CA PRO A 98 11.49 -12.62 -21.11
C PRO A 98 12.84 -13.30 -20.86
N ALA A 99 13.90 -12.50 -20.75
CA ALA A 99 15.24 -13.00 -20.50
C ALA A 99 15.30 -13.78 -19.17
N PRO A 100 15.96 -14.95 -19.12
CA PRO A 100 16.04 -15.77 -17.91
C PRO A 100 16.57 -15.00 -16.70
N GLY A 101 15.83 -15.05 -15.59
CA GLY A 101 16.23 -14.40 -14.34
C GLY A 101 16.21 -12.87 -14.36
N CYS A 102 15.64 -12.21 -15.38
CA CYS A 102 15.54 -10.75 -15.42
C CYS A 102 14.79 -10.17 -14.21
N MET A 103 13.83 -10.92 -13.68
CA MET A 103 13.04 -10.55 -12.49
C MET A 103 13.72 -10.89 -11.15
N ASN A 104 14.90 -11.52 -11.16
CA ASN A 104 15.60 -11.96 -9.94
C ASN A 104 16.71 -10.98 -9.52
N LYS A 105 16.66 -9.76 -10.04
CA LYS A 105 17.66 -8.73 -9.79
C LYS A 105 17.05 -7.34 -9.65
N VAL A 106 17.67 -6.54 -8.78
CA VAL A 106 17.41 -5.11 -8.65
C VAL A 106 18.57 -4.36 -9.27
N GLN A 107 18.27 -3.48 -10.23
CA GLN A 107 19.24 -2.62 -10.88
C GLN A 107 19.17 -1.22 -10.26
N ILE A 108 20.32 -0.66 -9.91
CA ILE A 108 20.43 0.73 -9.43
C ILE A 108 20.80 1.60 -10.63
N TRP A 109 19.84 2.40 -11.09
CA TRP A 109 20.02 3.36 -12.17
C TRP A 109 20.45 4.71 -11.61
N ASP A 110 21.54 5.25 -12.14
CA ASP A 110 22.01 6.61 -11.86
C ASP A 110 21.63 7.50 -13.04
N GLU A 111 20.69 8.39 -12.81
CA GLU A 111 20.15 9.30 -13.82
C GLU A 111 21.15 10.40 -14.21
N ARG A 112 22.13 10.73 -13.38
CA ARG A 112 23.20 11.67 -13.79
C ARG A 112 24.14 11.01 -14.79
N LYS A 113 24.38 9.71 -14.62
CA LYS A 113 25.26 8.91 -15.50
C LYS A 113 24.53 8.23 -16.66
N GLN A 114 23.20 8.23 -16.68
CA GLN A 114 22.37 7.55 -17.67
C GLN A 114 22.69 6.05 -17.82
N LYS A 115 23.00 5.37 -16.72
CA LYS A 115 23.33 3.94 -16.75
C LYS A 115 23.04 3.25 -15.43
N VAL A 116 22.97 1.92 -15.49
CA VAL A 116 22.99 1.06 -14.30
C VAL A 116 24.38 1.11 -13.67
N VAL A 117 24.44 1.47 -12.39
CA VAL A 117 25.69 1.57 -11.62
C VAL A 117 25.92 0.39 -10.68
N ALA A 118 24.87 -0.34 -10.32
CA ALA A 118 24.97 -1.55 -9.51
C ALA A 118 23.83 -2.52 -9.80
N GLU A 119 24.05 -3.79 -9.50
CA GLU A 119 23.06 -4.85 -9.65
C GLU A 119 23.08 -5.76 -8.41
N LEU A 120 21.93 -5.93 -7.79
CA LEU A 120 21.72 -6.82 -6.65
C LEU A 120 20.99 -8.06 -7.16
N ARG A 121 21.54 -9.26 -6.95
CA ARG A 121 20.98 -10.51 -7.46
C ARG A 121 20.50 -11.42 -6.33
N CYS A 122 19.42 -12.14 -6.60
CA CYS A 122 18.94 -13.21 -5.74
C CYS A 122 18.49 -14.41 -6.59
N ARG A 123 18.10 -15.51 -5.94
CA ARG A 123 17.65 -16.73 -6.64
C ARG A 123 16.17 -16.71 -7.02
N ASN A 124 15.39 -15.82 -6.42
CA ASN A 124 13.94 -15.78 -6.51
C ASN A 124 13.48 -14.50 -7.21
N GLU A 125 12.25 -14.50 -7.69
CA GLU A 125 11.64 -13.29 -8.26
C GLU A 125 11.55 -12.20 -7.19
N VAL A 126 12.01 -11.00 -7.53
CA VAL A 126 11.87 -9.82 -6.68
C VAL A 126 10.42 -9.34 -6.77
N LYS A 127 9.77 -9.24 -5.61
CA LYS A 127 8.37 -8.82 -5.46
C LYS A 127 8.24 -7.36 -5.05
N GLY A 128 9.27 -6.79 -4.42
CA GLY A 128 9.29 -5.39 -3.97
C GLY A 128 10.70 -4.87 -3.71
N VAL A 129 10.84 -3.54 -3.74
CA VAL A 129 12.10 -2.85 -3.42
C VAL A 129 11.77 -1.60 -2.60
N CYS A 130 12.44 -1.44 -1.46
CA CYS A 130 12.31 -0.24 -0.62
C CYS A 130 13.68 0.42 -0.45
N LEU A 131 13.70 1.75 -0.51
CA LEU A 131 14.90 2.56 -0.34
C LEU A 131 14.81 3.40 0.91
N HIS A 132 15.88 3.36 1.70
CA HIS A 132 16.11 4.19 2.87
C HIS A 132 17.51 4.81 2.77
N ASN A 133 17.79 5.88 3.53
CA ASN A 133 19.07 6.58 3.49
C ASN A 133 20.27 5.72 3.91
N SER A 134 20.03 4.67 4.70
CA SER A 134 21.07 3.77 5.24
C SER A 134 21.02 2.35 4.67
N VAL A 135 19.92 1.95 4.02
CA VAL A 135 19.72 0.58 3.51
C VAL A 135 18.91 0.50 2.23
N ILE A 136 19.18 -0.54 1.43
CA ILE A 136 18.36 -0.96 0.29
C ILE A 136 17.75 -2.32 0.63
N VAL A 137 16.43 -2.42 0.50
CA VAL A 137 15.68 -3.62 0.88
C VAL A 137 15.13 -4.28 -0.38
N MET A 138 15.53 -5.53 -0.62
CA MET A 138 15.02 -6.37 -1.71
C MET A 138 14.08 -7.42 -1.13
N VAL A 139 12.84 -7.44 -1.60
CA VAL A 139 11.78 -8.31 -1.11
C VAL A 139 11.54 -9.44 -2.09
N CYS A 140 11.72 -10.68 -1.64
CA CYS A 140 11.28 -11.90 -2.34
C CYS A 140 10.10 -12.52 -1.59
N GLU A 141 9.53 -13.60 -2.13
CA GLU A 141 8.33 -14.21 -1.54
C GLU A 141 8.58 -14.81 -0.14
N TYR A 142 9.74 -15.41 0.13
CA TYR A 142 10.01 -16.08 1.42
C TYR A 142 11.21 -15.52 2.18
N VAL A 143 11.87 -14.51 1.61
CA VAL A 143 13.08 -13.92 2.17
C VAL A 143 13.16 -12.45 1.78
N ILE A 144 13.60 -11.62 2.71
CA ILE A 144 13.94 -10.22 2.46
C ILE A 144 15.44 -10.04 2.71
N TYR A 145 16.12 -9.41 1.75
CA TYR A 145 17.54 -9.07 1.84
C TYR A 145 17.68 -7.58 2.15
N VAL A 146 18.39 -7.26 3.23
CA VAL A 146 18.75 -5.88 3.56
C VAL A 146 20.20 -5.66 3.18
N TYR A 147 20.44 -4.65 2.36
CA TYR A 147 21.77 -4.23 1.90
C TYR A 147 22.16 -2.89 2.52
N THR A 148 23.45 -2.65 2.72
CA THR A 148 23.98 -1.29 2.96
C THR A 148 23.68 -0.37 1.78
N SER A 149 23.34 0.90 2.04
CA SER A 149 23.31 1.93 1.00
C SER A 149 24.65 2.70 1.01
N GLY A 150 25.55 2.34 0.10
CA GLY A 150 26.86 2.97 0.00
C GLY A 150 27.63 2.45 -1.22
N GLU A 151 28.92 2.77 -1.31
CA GLU A 151 29.78 2.30 -2.42
C GLU A 151 29.91 0.78 -2.45
N HIS A 152 29.92 0.15 -1.26
CA HIS A 152 29.98 -1.30 -1.11
C HIS A 152 28.62 -1.84 -0.69
N LEU A 153 27.82 -2.24 -1.68
CA LEU A 153 26.54 -2.91 -1.46
C LEU A 153 26.81 -4.32 -0.92
N LYS A 154 26.57 -4.52 0.37
CA LYS A 154 26.72 -5.81 1.05
C LYS A 154 25.42 -6.17 1.73
N VAL A 155 25.04 -7.45 1.65
CA VAL A 155 23.93 -7.96 2.46
C VAL A 155 24.35 -7.93 3.92
N ILE A 156 23.54 -7.28 4.75
CA ILE A 156 23.75 -7.14 6.19
C ILE A 156 22.74 -7.97 6.99
N LEU A 157 21.58 -8.28 6.40
CA LEU A 157 20.55 -9.06 7.08
C LEU A 157 19.70 -9.86 6.08
N HIS A 158 19.36 -11.08 6.50
CA HIS A 158 18.37 -11.94 5.87
C HIS A 158 17.19 -12.09 6.80
N LEU A 159 15.99 -11.80 6.31
CA LEU A 159 14.75 -11.94 7.06
C LEU A 159 13.86 -12.99 6.41
N ASP A 160 13.71 -14.15 7.07
CA ASP A 160 12.83 -15.21 6.58
C ASP A 160 11.36 -14.83 6.82
N THR A 161 10.55 -14.85 5.76
CA THR A 161 9.13 -14.52 5.81
C THR A 161 8.29 -15.74 5.46
N GLY A 162 7.01 -15.71 5.82
CA GLY A 162 6.01 -16.55 5.19
C GLY A 162 5.80 -16.10 3.74
N SER A 163 4.80 -16.67 3.06
CA SER A 163 4.46 -16.29 1.68
C SER A 163 4.13 -14.80 1.55
N ASN A 164 5.05 -14.02 0.98
CA ASN A 164 4.96 -12.59 0.71
C ASN A 164 4.82 -12.31 -0.81
N LYS A 165 3.75 -12.85 -1.42
CA LYS A 165 3.50 -12.75 -2.87
C LYS A 165 3.30 -11.32 -3.36
N LEU A 166 2.78 -10.46 -2.47
CA LEU A 166 2.53 -9.04 -2.75
C LEU A 166 3.78 -8.15 -2.57
N GLY A 167 4.89 -8.70 -2.07
CA GLY A 167 6.11 -7.93 -1.85
C GLY A 167 5.98 -6.88 -0.73
N LEU A 168 5.16 -7.14 0.29
CA LEU A 168 4.92 -6.23 1.39
C LEU A 168 6.18 -6.02 2.23
N CYS A 169 6.63 -4.77 2.30
CA CYS A 169 7.69 -4.30 3.16
C CYS A 169 7.58 -2.78 3.23
N VAL A 170 7.76 -2.21 4.43
CA VAL A 170 7.79 -0.77 4.64
C VAL A 170 8.97 -0.43 5.55
N VAL A 171 9.59 0.72 5.31
CA VAL A 171 10.72 1.22 6.10
C VAL A 171 10.37 2.63 6.56
N ALA A 172 10.56 2.90 7.86
CA ALA A 172 10.33 4.23 8.43
C ALA A 172 11.27 5.25 7.79
N VAL A 173 10.74 6.44 7.51
CA VAL A 173 11.46 7.47 6.74
C VAL A 173 12.50 8.19 7.58
N SER A 174 12.20 8.47 8.86
CA SER A 174 13.04 9.26 9.76
C SER A 174 13.63 8.48 10.93
N SER A 175 13.57 7.14 10.91
CA SER A 175 14.13 6.30 11.98
C SER A 175 15.63 6.09 11.79
N ASP A 176 16.41 6.34 12.85
CA ASP A 176 17.82 5.97 12.95
C ASP A 176 18.09 5.34 14.33
N PRO A 177 18.45 4.04 14.43
CA PRO A 177 18.63 3.08 13.33
C PRO A 177 17.36 2.86 12.49
N TRP A 178 17.51 2.38 11.26
CA TRP A 178 16.38 2.11 10.36
C TRP A 178 15.39 1.13 10.99
N LEU A 179 14.09 1.36 10.79
CA LEU A 179 13.01 0.48 11.26
C LEU A 179 12.25 -0.05 10.05
N LEU A 180 12.13 -1.36 9.95
CA LEU A 180 11.49 -2.08 8.86
C LEU A 180 10.35 -2.95 9.38
N CYS A 181 9.21 -2.96 8.69
CA CYS A 181 8.10 -3.87 8.95
C CYS A 181 7.80 -4.73 7.73
N CYS A 182 7.62 -6.04 7.95
CA CYS A 182 7.30 -7.00 6.90
C CYS A 182 6.43 -8.15 7.44
N PRO A 183 5.79 -8.96 6.58
CA PRO A 183 5.16 -10.20 7.02
C PRO A 183 6.15 -11.11 7.76
N ALA A 184 5.71 -11.73 8.86
CA ALA A 184 6.48 -12.75 9.56
C ALA A 184 6.24 -14.14 8.93
N GLN A 185 6.77 -15.21 9.55
CA GLN A 185 6.57 -16.59 9.08
C GLN A 185 5.11 -17.06 9.19
N ASN A 186 4.43 -16.69 10.27
CA ASN A 186 3.04 -17.05 10.49
C ASN A 186 2.10 -16.17 9.67
N LYS A 187 1.04 -16.76 9.11
CA LYS A 187 0.01 -16.03 8.36
C LYS A 187 -0.58 -14.92 9.23
N GLY A 188 -0.63 -13.69 8.70
CA GLY A 188 -1.22 -12.53 9.37
C GLY A 188 -0.37 -11.94 10.51
N ALA A 189 0.81 -12.50 10.80
CA ALA A 189 1.77 -11.94 11.73
C ALA A 189 2.69 -10.94 11.04
N VAL A 190 3.11 -9.92 11.78
CA VAL A 190 4.04 -8.88 11.33
C VAL A 190 5.33 -8.98 12.11
N ARG A 191 6.46 -8.82 11.42
CA ARG A 191 7.78 -8.60 12.00
C ARG A 191 8.12 -7.12 11.92
N ILE A 192 8.66 -6.60 13.01
CA ILE A 192 9.33 -5.31 13.12
C ILE A 192 10.82 -5.61 13.34
N GLN A 193 11.69 -5.00 12.55
CA GLN A 193 13.14 -5.09 12.64
C GLN A 193 13.71 -3.69 12.83
N VAL A 194 14.45 -3.48 13.90
CA VAL A 194 15.16 -2.21 14.15
C VAL A 194 16.66 -2.45 14.00
N GLY A 195 17.27 -1.79 13.02
CA GLY A 195 18.70 -1.94 12.74
C GLY A 195 19.10 -3.38 12.39
N GLN A 196 20.40 -3.67 12.49
CA GLN A 196 20.98 -4.96 12.13
C GLN A 196 20.89 -6.01 13.25
N ASP A 197 20.59 -5.59 14.48
CA ASP A 197 20.66 -6.45 15.64
C ASP A 197 19.53 -7.48 15.65
N ALA A 198 19.87 -8.76 15.76
CA ALA A 198 18.89 -9.83 15.81
C ALA A 198 17.95 -9.70 17.03
N GLY A 199 18.46 -9.18 18.16
CA GLY A 199 17.68 -8.94 19.38
C GLY A 199 16.70 -7.77 19.28
N ALA A 200 16.81 -6.92 18.25
CA ALA A 200 15.93 -5.79 18.01
C ALA A 200 14.80 -6.15 17.02
N THR A 201 14.33 -7.40 17.10
CA THR A 201 13.23 -7.94 16.31
C THR A 201 12.02 -8.18 17.19
N HIS A 202 10.86 -7.67 16.79
CA HIS A 202 9.58 -7.94 17.45
C HIS A 202 8.60 -8.58 16.45
N VAL A 203 7.87 -9.60 16.88
CA VAL A 203 6.87 -10.28 16.03
C VAL A 203 5.58 -10.41 16.81
N PHE A 204 4.46 -10.01 16.20
CA PHE A 204 3.14 -10.12 16.80
C PHE A 204 2.07 -10.50 15.77
N GLN A 205 0.96 -11.05 16.25
CA GLN A 205 -0.17 -11.45 15.42
C GLN A 205 -1.09 -10.25 15.14
N ALA A 206 -1.08 -9.72 13.92
CA ALA A 206 -1.94 -8.58 13.57
C ALA A 206 -3.34 -9.04 13.12
N HIS A 207 -3.43 -10.06 12.26
CA HIS A 207 -4.67 -10.54 11.65
C HIS A 207 -4.73 -12.06 11.59
N GLN A 208 -5.90 -12.66 11.45
CA GLN A 208 -6.03 -14.13 11.29
C GLN A 208 -5.75 -14.59 9.85
N SER A 209 -6.06 -13.74 8.86
CA SER A 209 -5.78 -13.99 7.44
C SER A 209 -4.49 -13.31 6.99
N GLY A 210 -4.08 -13.50 5.72
CA GLY A 210 -2.85 -12.94 5.19
C GLY A 210 -2.89 -11.41 5.21
N LEU A 211 -1.72 -10.79 5.22
CA LEU A 211 -1.60 -9.33 5.15
C LEU A 211 -1.81 -8.89 3.69
N ALA A 212 -2.56 -7.81 3.51
CA ALA A 212 -2.81 -7.18 2.21
C ALA A 212 -2.08 -5.84 2.05
N ALA A 213 -1.93 -5.08 3.14
CA ALA A 213 -1.26 -3.78 3.11
C ALA A 213 -0.56 -3.48 4.44
N LEU A 214 0.54 -2.72 4.36
CA LEU A 214 1.32 -2.18 5.48
C LEU A 214 1.61 -0.71 5.23
N ALA A 215 1.61 0.10 6.29
CA ALA A 215 2.13 1.47 6.26
C ALA A 215 2.75 1.83 7.61
N LEU A 216 3.87 2.53 7.58
CA LEU A 216 4.47 3.15 8.76
C LEU A 216 4.22 4.65 8.72
N ASN A 217 4.09 5.27 9.88
CA ASN A 217 4.27 6.71 9.97
C ASN A 217 5.75 7.09 9.78
N ALA A 218 6.03 8.39 9.61
CA ALA A 218 7.37 8.86 9.27
C ALA A 218 8.43 8.42 10.30
N SER A 219 8.11 8.56 11.60
CA SER A 219 8.99 8.20 12.72
C SER A 219 9.12 6.69 12.94
N GLY A 220 8.21 5.89 12.38
CA GLY A 220 8.15 4.46 12.61
C GLY A 220 7.55 4.06 13.96
N SER A 221 6.92 4.97 14.71
CA SER A 221 6.25 4.66 15.99
C SER A 221 4.89 3.95 15.82
N LEU A 222 4.24 4.13 14.68
CA LEU A 222 2.93 3.56 14.34
C LEU A 222 3.00 2.72 13.07
N LEU A 223 2.37 1.55 13.12
CA LEU A 223 2.24 0.62 12.01
C LEU A 223 0.75 0.35 11.75
N ALA A 224 0.27 0.74 10.58
CA ALA A 224 -1.03 0.34 10.07
C ALA A 224 -0.91 -0.96 9.25
N THR A 225 -1.86 -1.86 9.44
CA THR A 225 -1.91 -3.15 8.76
C THR A 225 -3.34 -3.42 8.30
N ALA A 226 -3.50 -4.03 7.14
CA ALA A 226 -4.78 -4.58 6.71
C ALA A 226 -4.60 -6.02 6.23
N SER A 227 -5.64 -6.83 6.41
CA SER A 227 -5.69 -8.21 5.97
C SER A 227 -6.32 -8.37 4.59
N GLU A 228 -6.19 -9.57 4.02
CA GLU A 228 -6.85 -10.00 2.78
C GLU A 228 -8.39 -9.88 2.82
N SER A 229 -9.00 -9.86 4.01
CA SER A 229 -10.44 -9.60 4.14
C SER A 229 -10.81 -8.13 3.88
N GLY A 230 -9.88 -7.20 4.11
CA GLY A 230 -10.04 -5.76 3.87
C GLY A 230 -11.31 -5.10 4.43
N THR A 231 -11.91 -5.68 5.46
CA THR A 231 -13.03 -5.08 6.21
C THR A 231 -12.52 -4.11 7.27
N VAL A 232 -11.34 -4.39 7.83
CA VAL A 232 -10.76 -3.70 8.98
C VAL A 232 -9.26 -3.52 8.76
N ALA A 233 -8.75 -2.33 9.05
CA ALA A 233 -7.32 -2.14 9.31
C ALA A 233 -7.09 -2.00 10.81
N LYS A 234 -5.88 -2.33 11.26
CA LYS A 234 -5.46 -2.15 12.64
C LYS A 234 -4.19 -1.31 12.68
N VAL A 235 -4.09 -0.43 13.66
CA VAL A 235 -2.90 0.38 13.91
C VAL A 235 -2.26 -0.07 15.22
N PHE A 236 -0.95 -0.27 15.20
CA PHE A 236 -0.16 -0.79 16.30
C PHE A 236 0.95 0.19 16.66
N ARG A 237 1.31 0.24 17.94
CA ARG A 237 2.58 0.82 18.37
C ARG A 237 3.71 -0.15 18.01
N THR A 238 4.78 0.35 17.41
CA THR A 238 5.86 -0.51 16.92
C THR A 238 6.83 -0.98 18.01
N SER A 239 6.94 -0.26 19.12
CA SER A 239 7.86 -0.58 20.22
C SER A 239 7.53 -1.88 20.95
N ASP A 240 6.24 -2.20 21.05
CA ASP A 240 5.71 -3.34 21.83
C ASP A 240 4.67 -4.17 21.05
N GLY A 241 4.29 -3.75 19.84
CA GLY A 241 3.24 -4.40 19.05
C GLY A 241 1.84 -4.25 19.65
N GLN A 242 1.61 -3.30 20.56
CA GLN A 242 0.29 -3.05 21.14
C GLN A 242 -0.66 -2.53 20.07
N ALA A 243 -1.83 -3.17 19.93
CA ALA A 243 -2.90 -2.65 19.08
C ALA A 243 -3.49 -1.39 19.74
N LEU A 244 -3.53 -0.29 18.99
CA LEU A 244 -4.09 0.99 19.45
C LEU A 244 -5.45 1.27 18.82
N TYR A 245 -5.62 0.95 17.54
CA TYR A 245 -6.84 1.27 16.82
C TYR A 245 -7.33 0.11 15.95
N ARG A 246 -8.65 -0.06 15.91
CA ARG A 246 -9.36 -0.96 14.99
C ARG A 246 -10.25 -0.14 14.07
N LEU A 247 -9.85 0.01 12.81
CA LEU A 247 -10.44 0.93 11.85
C LEU A 247 -11.35 0.17 10.89
N ARG A 248 -12.67 0.31 11.05
CA ARG A 248 -13.67 -0.39 10.25
C ARG A 248 -13.95 0.36 8.95
N ARG A 249 -13.57 -0.25 7.82
CA ARG A 249 -13.83 0.27 6.47
C ARG A 249 -15.26 -0.02 6.01
N SER A 250 -15.66 -1.30 6.07
CA SER A 250 -16.97 -1.76 5.59
C SER A 250 -17.32 -3.14 6.16
N THR A 251 -18.58 -3.56 5.99
CA THR A 251 -19.02 -4.94 6.20
C THR A 251 -18.60 -5.86 5.05
N ARG A 252 -18.45 -5.32 3.83
CA ARG A 252 -18.07 -6.08 2.64
C ARG A 252 -16.55 -6.21 2.52
N SER A 253 -16.10 -7.37 2.04
CA SER A 253 -14.68 -7.61 1.74
C SER A 253 -14.23 -6.80 0.53
N ALA A 254 -13.00 -6.27 0.56
CA ALA A 254 -12.37 -5.59 -0.58
C ALA A 254 -10.84 -5.73 -0.50
N VAL A 255 -10.15 -5.69 -1.64
CA VAL A 255 -8.68 -5.74 -1.64
C VAL A 255 -8.16 -4.36 -1.28
N ILE A 256 -7.47 -4.24 -0.13
CA ILE A 256 -6.84 -2.97 0.28
C ILE A 256 -5.63 -2.72 -0.61
N SER A 257 -5.61 -1.56 -1.29
CA SER A 257 -4.54 -1.17 -2.20
C SER A 257 -3.51 -0.27 -1.53
N SER A 258 -3.91 0.54 -0.55
CA SER A 258 -3.02 1.51 0.09
C SER A 258 -3.53 1.93 1.47
N LEU A 259 -2.56 2.14 2.37
CA LEU A 259 -2.72 2.79 3.67
C LEU A 259 -1.71 3.95 3.71
N ALA A 260 -2.10 5.11 4.23
CA ALA A 260 -1.21 6.26 4.33
C ALA A 260 -1.47 7.02 5.63
N PHE A 261 -0.42 7.30 6.40
CA PHE A 261 -0.48 8.22 7.55
C PHE A 261 -0.30 9.65 7.07
N ARG A 262 -0.98 10.59 7.73
CA ARG A 262 -0.64 12.01 7.62
C ARG A 262 0.64 12.28 8.41
N SER A 263 1.36 13.33 8.02
CA SER A 263 2.65 13.72 8.62
C SER A 263 2.60 14.06 10.12
N ASP A 264 1.42 14.35 10.65
CA ASP A 264 1.17 14.66 12.06
C ASP A 264 0.60 13.47 12.86
N ASP A 265 0.53 12.29 12.25
CA ASP A 265 0.08 11.02 12.85
C ASP A 265 -1.39 10.98 13.32
N ASN A 266 -2.16 12.05 13.13
CA ASN A 266 -3.55 12.17 13.57
C ASN A 266 -4.56 11.56 12.59
N PHE A 267 -4.13 11.20 11.39
CA PHE A 267 -5.02 10.67 10.36
C PHE A 267 -4.41 9.49 9.61
N LEU A 268 -5.25 8.52 9.26
CA LEU A 268 -4.93 7.42 8.37
C LEU A 268 -5.94 7.38 7.22
N ALA A 269 -5.47 7.35 5.98
CA ALA A 269 -6.31 7.10 4.82
C ALA A 269 -6.18 5.66 4.33
N MET A 270 -7.27 5.11 3.79
CA MET A 270 -7.37 3.75 3.28
C MET A 270 -8.06 3.72 1.93
N ALA A 271 -7.39 3.12 0.94
CA ALA A 271 -7.95 2.84 -0.37
C ALA A 271 -8.08 1.33 -0.57
N SER A 272 -9.07 0.94 -1.37
CA SER A 272 -9.30 -0.46 -1.71
C SER A 272 -9.78 -0.59 -3.16
N SER A 273 -10.13 -1.80 -3.57
CA SER A 273 -10.81 -2.07 -4.84
C SER A 273 -12.24 -1.49 -4.91
N SER A 274 -12.79 -0.92 -3.83
CA SER A 274 -14.06 -0.18 -3.88
C SER A 274 -13.90 1.24 -4.40
N ALA A 275 -14.99 1.84 -4.88
CA ALA A 275 -15.03 3.22 -5.36
C ALA A 275 -14.96 4.29 -4.24
N THR A 276 -14.60 3.91 -3.01
CA THR A 276 -14.56 4.80 -1.84
C THR A 276 -13.21 4.76 -1.16
N VAL A 277 -12.69 5.93 -0.86
CA VAL A 277 -11.51 6.13 -0.01
C VAL A 277 -11.99 6.59 1.36
N HIS A 278 -11.44 5.99 2.42
CA HIS A 278 -11.83 6.27 3.81
C HIS A 278 -10.70 6.97 4.55
N ILE A 279 -11.01 8.03 5.28
CA ILE A 279 -10.10 8.72 6.19
C ILE A 279 -10.55 8.41 7.62
N PHE A 280 -9.61 8.11 8.51
CA PHE A 280 -9.82 7.84 9.92
C PHE A 280 -9.04 8.86 10.74
N LYS A 281 -9.65 9.36 11.82
CA LYS A 281 -8.99 10.20 12.82
C LYS A 281 -8.43 9.30 13.92
N LEU A 282 -7.18 9.53 14.32
CA LEU A 282 -6.43 8.74 15.29
C LEU A 282 -6.22 9.57 16.55
N ASP A 283 -7.26 9.69 17.38
CA ASP A 283 -7.19 10.47 18.61
C ASP A 283 -6.69 9.59 19.77
N SER A 284 -5.72 10.09 20.53
CA SER A 284 -5.14 9.37 21.68
C SER A 284 -6.18 9.01 22.75
N SER A 285 -7.26 9.79 22.88
CA SER A 285 -8.38 9.48 23.75
C SER A 285 -9.15 8.22 23.35
N THR A 286 -9.12 7.87 22.06
CA THR A 286 -9.76 6.65 21.52
C THR A 286 -8.84 5.44 21.48
N ALA A 287 -7.54 5.63 21.74
CA ALA A 287 -6.54 4.56 21.70
C ALA A 287 -6.64 3.57 22.89
N GLU A 288 -7.32 3.96 24.00
CA GLU A 288 -7.27 3.23 25.28
C GLU A 288 -8.63 2.99 25.96
N VAL A 289 -9.78 3.19 25.31
CA VAL A 289 -11.06 2.87 25.95
C VAL A 289 -11.37 1.37 25.81
N ASP A 290 -10.91 0.57 26.79
CA ASP A 290 -11.79 -0.13 27.74
C ASP A 290 -10.99 -1.06 28.68
N THR A 291 -10.54 -0.54 29.82
CA THR A 291 -10.10 -1.36 30.96
C THR A 291 -11.12 -1.37 32.11
N ASP A 292 -12.35 -0.87 31.92
CA ASP A 292 -13.30 -0.76 33.03
C ASP A 292 -14.78 -0.74 32.61
N ARG A 293 -15.22 -1.72 31.82
CA ARG A 293 -16.63 -2.14 31.80
C ARG A 293 -16.74 -3.63 32.08
N GLY A 294 -16.67 -3.95 33.37
CA GLY A 294 -17.09 -5.23 33.91
C GLY A 294 -18.54 -5.54 33.57
N GLU A 295 -18.76 -6.81 33.22
CA GLU A 295 -20.00 -7.59 33.35
C GLU A 295 -21.33 -6.87 33.07
N LYS A 296 -21.86 -7.10 31.86
CA LYS A 296 -23.17 -7.73 31.63
C LYS A 296 -23.42 -7.74 30.14
N ASP A 297 -23.29 -8.91 29.53
CA ASP A 297 -24.25 -9.41 28.55
C ASP A 297 -24.00 -10.90 28.34
N LYS A 298 -24.83 -11.71 29.03
CA LYS A 298 -25.03 -13.12 28.72
C LYS A 298 -26.01 -13.19 27.56
N GLU A 299 -25.52 -13.46 26.35
CA GLU A 299 -26.39 -13.87 25.25
C GLU A 299 -26.45 -15.40 25.15
N ASN A 300 -27.63 -15.90 25.53
CA ASN A 300 -28.36 -17.06 25.03
C ASN A 300 -27.61 -18.11 24.19
N SER A 301 -27.33 -19.25 24.82
CA SER A 301 -27.49 -20.56 24.17
C SER A 301 -28.60 -21.34 24.87
N SER A 302 -29.67 -21.62 24.14
CA SER A 302 -30.79 -22.44 24.61
C SER A 302 -30.42 -23.94 24.64
N PRO A 303 -31.14 -24.75 25.44
CA PRO A 303 -30.62 -25.97 26.07
C PRO A 303 -31.01 -27.25 25.33
N ALA A 304 -30.28 -28.34 25.55
CA ALA A 304 -30.79 -29.68 25.27
C ALA A 304 -30.23 -30.76 26.24
N LEU A 305 -31.20 -31.47 26.83
CA LEU A 305 -31.18 -32.81 27.44
C LEU A 305 -30.63 -33.00 28.86
N GLY A 306 -31.54 -33.48 29.70
CA GLY A 306 -31.41 -33.72 31.14
C GLY A 306 -30.73 -35.05 31.54
N PRO A 307 -30.80 -35.41 32.83
CA PRO A 307 -29.71 -36.06 33.57
C PRO A 307 -29.91 -37.57 33.73
N GLN A 308 -28.83 -38.33 33.91
CA GLN A 308 -28.73 -39.41 34.92
C GLN A 308 -27.26 -39.67 35.34
N ASP A 309 -27.08 -39.80 36.64
CA ASP A 309 -25.87 -40.15 37.39
C ASP A 309 -25.34 -41.56 37.09
N LEU A 310 -24.02 -41.76 37.25
CA LEU A 310 -23.40 -42.69 38.22
C LEU A 310 -21.85 -42.70 38.09
N ARG A 311 -21.17 -42.51 39.23
CA ARG A 311 -19.71 -42.61 39.48
C ARG A 311 -19.21 -44.08 39.44
N PRO A 312 -17.90 -44.45 39.54
CA PRO A 312 -16.76 -43.69 40.11
C PRO A 312 -15.39 -43.74 39.39
N ARG A 313 -14.50 -42.84 39.86
CA ARG A 313 -13.07 -42.69 39.51
C ARG A 313 -12.20 -43.90 39.90
N PRO A 314 -10.98 -43.99 39.34
CA PRO A 314 -9.79 -44.25 40.15
C PRO A 314 -8.87 -43.03 40.23
N SER A 315 -8.19 -42.96 41.37
CA SER A 315 -7.22 -41.95 41.78
C SER A 315 -5.87 -42.09 41.08
N LEU A 316 -5.23 -40.96 40.77
CA LEU A 316 -3.76 -40.88 40.84
C LEU A 316 -3.34 -39.52 41.38
N SER A 317 -2.84 -39.56 42.62
CA SER A 317 -2.05 -38.53 43.25
C SER A 317 -0.71 -38.43 42.52
N GLY A 318 -0.44 -37.28 41.90
CA GLY A 318 0.91 -36.99 41.40
C GLY A 318 0.99 -36.05 40.20
N THR A 319 0.43 -34.84 40.27
CA THR A 319 0.72 -33.79 39.25
C THR A 319 0.45 -32.34 39.72
N ILE A 320 0.60 -32.03 41.02
CA ILE A 320 0.38 -30.64 41.49
C ILE A 320 1.54 -29.68 41.13
N SER A 321 2.72 -30.19 40.73
CA SER A 321 3.83 -29.32 40.30
C SER A 321 3.81 -28.93 38.81
N ALA A 322 2.94 -29.51 37.98
CA ALA A 322 2.89 -29.21 36.53
C ALA A 322 1.81 -28.19 36.14
N LEU A 323 0.79 -27.99 37.00
CA LEU A 323 -0.31 -27.06 36.75
C LEU A 323 0.00 -25.61 37.14
N GLN A 324 0.90 -25.38 38.12
CA GLN A 324 1.31 -24.02 38.48
C GLN A 324 2.23 -23.37 37.43
N THR A 325 3.01 -24.16 36.68
CA THR A 325 3.88 -23.65 35.60
C THR A 325 3.14 -23.44 34.27
N LEU A 326 1.96 -24.06 34.11
CA LEU A 326 1.07 -23.82 32.97
C LEU A 326 0.16 -22.61 33.18
N GLN A 327 -0.19 -22.27 34.43
CA GLN A 327 -0.94 -21.05 34.75
C GLN A 327 -0.13 -19.77 34.55
N SER A 328 1.20 -19.79 34.73
CA SER A 328 2.04 -18.60 34.48
C SER A 328 2.29 -18.32 32.99
N LYS A 329 2.33 -19.36 32.13
CA LYS A 329 2.44 -19.19 30.67
C LYS A 329 1.11 -18.87 30.00
N ALA A 330 -0.01 -19.34 30.55
CA ALA A 330 -1.33 -18.92 30.12
C ALA A 330 -1.62 -17.45 30.50
N ALA A 331 -1.09 -16.97 31.63
CA ALA A 331 -1.23 -15.57 32.05
C ALA A 331 -0.50 -14.57 31.13
N GLU A 332 0.63 -14.96 30.52
CA GLU A 332 1.28 -14.13 29.48
C GLU A 332 0.54 -14.17 28.13
N ALA A 333 -0.07 -15.30 27.77
CA ALA A 333 -0.84 -15.42 26.52
C ALA A 333 -2.20 -14.69 26.56
N VAL A 334 -2.69 -14.33 27.75
CA VAL A 334 -4.00 -13.67 27.96
C VAL A 334 -3.89 -12.14 28.10
N ARG A 335 -2.68 -11.57 28.15
CA ARG A 335 -2.47 -10.11 28.21
C ARG A 335 -2.87 -9.33 26.94
N GLY A 336 -3.32 -10.01 25.87
CA GLY A 336 -3.46 -9.41 24.53
C GLY A 336 -4.88 -9.29 23.96
N LEU A 337 -5.93 -9.61 24.71
CA LEU A 337 -7.32 -9.46 24.23
C LEU A 337 -7.97 -8.22 24.84
N THR A 338 -7.37 -7.05 24.63
CA THR A 338 -8.08 -5.78 24.81
C THR A 338 -9.06 -5.65 23.65
N TYR A 339 -10.36 -5.60 23.96
CA TYR A 339 -11.40 -5.46 22.93
C TYR A 339 -11.46 -4.00 22.48
N LEU A 340 -10.75 -3.67 21.39
CA LEU A 340 -10.82 -2.34 20.79
C LEU A 340 -12.13 -2.17 20.02
N ALA A 341 -12.88 -1.12 20.33
CA ALA A 341 -14.06 -0.74 19.59
C ALA A 341 -13.74 -0.36 18.13
N ASP A 342 -14.69 -0.63 17.23
CA ASP A 342 -14.57 -0.30 15.81
C ASP A 342 -14.71 1.20 15.58
N LEU A 343 -13.61 1.87 15.24
CA LEU A 343 -13.63 3.25 14.76
C LEU A 343 -14.07 3.26 13.29
N ARG A 344 -15.16 3.97 13.01
CA ARG A 344 -15.64 4.20 11.63
C ARG A 344 -14.85 5.32 10.96
N SER A 345 -14.94 5.39 9.64
CA SER A 345 -14.28 6.43 8.86
C SER A 345 -14.80 7.82 9.24
N PHE A 346 -13.87 8.70 9.57
CA PHE A 346 -14.04 10.13 9.78
C PHE A 346 -14.57 10.83 8.52
N GLY A 347 -14.02 10.47 7.36
CA GLY A 347 -14.45 11.01 6.08
C GLY A 347 -14.40 10.00 4.95
N GLN A 348 -15.20 10.22 3.93
CA GLN A 348 -15.25 9.38 2.73
C GLN A 348 -15.14 10.22 1.47
N PHE A 349 -14.38 9.74 0.50
CA PHE A 349 -14.30 10.29 -0.85
C PHE A 349 -14.72 9.23 -1.85
N ARG A 350 -15.78 9.50 -2.62
CA ARG A 350 -16.20 8.64 -3.73
C ARG A 350 -15.42 9.03 -4.97
N LEU A 351 -14.75 8.06 -5.57
CA LEU A 351 -14.03 8.28 -6.82
C LEU A 351 -15.04 8.58 -7.93
N PRO A 352 -14.85 9.65 -8.73
CA PRO A 352 -15.71 9.97 -9.86
C PRO A 352 -15.83 8.76 -10.80
N ASP A 353 -17.06 8.52 -11.27
CA ASP A 353 -17.64 7.20 -11.49
C ASP A 353 -16.77 6.07 -12.03
N MET A 354 -16.95 4.92 -11.36
CA MET A 354 -16.89 3.58 -11.94
C MET A 354 -18.27 3.10 -12.41
N ASP A 355 -19.37 3.87 -12.22
CA ASP A 355 -20.73 3.46 -12.57
C ASP A 355 -21.39 4.42 -13.58
N GLY A 356 -21.64 3.91 -14.80
CA GLY A 356 -22.25 4.66 -15.91
C GLY A 356 -22.17 3.94 -17.26
N GLY A 357 -21.89 2.63 -17.26
CA GLY A 357 -21.81 1.80 -18.46
C GLY A 357 -20.57 2.01 -19.35
N GLN A 358 -19.73 3.02 -19.10
CA GLN A 358 -18.43 3.16 -19.76
C GLN A 358 -17.30 2.73 -18.82
N PRO A 359 -16.41 1.81 -19.24
CA PRO A 359 -15.32 1.38 -18.38
C PRO A 359 -14.39 2.57 -18.11
N ALA A 360 -14.05 2.78 -16.83
CA ALA A 360 -12.95 3.67 -16.49
C ALA A 360 -11.72 3.30 -17.32
N VAL A 361 -11.08 4.31 -17.91
CA VAL A 361 -9.89 4.12 -18.75
C VAL A 361 -8.87 3.31 -17.97
N ASP A 362 -8.59 2.07 -18.39
CA ASP A 362 -7.56 1.26 -17.75
C ASP A 362 -6.24 1.44 -18.50
N THR A 363 -5.28 2.12 -17.87
CA THR A 363 -3.98 2.39 -18.50
C THR A 363 -2.97 1.28 -18.22
N ARG A 364 -3.34 0.25 -17.45
CA ARG A 364 -2.45 -0.82 -17.02
C ARG A 364 -2.13 -1.77 -18.16
N SER A 365 -0.93 -2.32 -18.13
CA SER A 365 -0.59 -3.52 -18.89
C SER A 365 -1.25 -4.75 -18.27
N LYS A 366 -1.51 -5.79 -19.06
CA LYS A 366 -1.98 -7.10 -18.58
C LYS A 366 -1.02 -7.76 -17.56
N GLN A 367 0.25 -7.35 -17.56
CA GLN A 367 1.28 -7.83 -16.63
C GLN A 367 1.36 -7.00 -15.34
N SER A 368 0.59 -5.91 -15.24
CA SER A 368 0.59 -5.04 -14.07
C SER A 368 0.06 -5.77 -12.83
N LYS A 369 0.72 -5.52 -11.70
CA LYS A 369 0.28 -5.99 -10.37
C LYS A 369 -0.49 -4.92 -9.58
N ILE A 370 -0.83 -3.79 -10.21
CA ILE A 370 -1.56 -2.70 -9.57
C ILE A 370 -3.00 -3.12 -9.33
N VAL A 371 -3.43 -3.11 -8.06
CA VAL A 371 -4.77 -3.55 -7.64
C VAL A 371 -5.77 -2.40 -7.43
N GLY A 372 -5.29 -1.20 -7.14
CA GLY A 372 -6.12 -0.04 -6.82
C GLY A 372 -5.27 1.23 -6.73
N PRO A 373 -5.87 2.38 -6.36
CA PRO A 373 -5.13 3.61 -6.19
C PRO A 373 -4.19 3.55 -4.98
N ILE A 374 -3.17 4.41 -5.01
CA ILE A 374 -2.32 4.68 -3.84
C ILE A 374 -2.55 6.08 -3.30
N LEU A 375 -2.42 6.22 -1.99
CA LEU A 375 -2.78 7.42 -1.25
C LEU A 375 -1.54 8.14 -0.73
N ALA A 376 -1.65 9.46 -0.63
CA ALA A 376 -0.70 10.29 0.08
C ALA A 376 -1.41 11.53 0.62
N PHE A 377 -1.10 11.94 1.85
CA PHE A 377 -1.57 13.23 2.36
C PHE A 377 -0.72 14.37 1.82
N HIS A 378 -1.35 15.52 1.61
CA HIS A 378 -0.62 16.77 1.43
C HIS A 378 0.19 17.09 2.69
N LYS A 379 1.35 17.74 2.51
CA LYS A 379 2.34 17.96 3.57
C LYS A 379 1.80 18.69 4.80
N THR A 380 1.03 19.76 4.57
CA THR A 380 0.52 20.68 5.61
C THR A 380 -1.00 20.83 5.60
N GLU A 381 -1.60 20.94 4.41
CA GLU A 381 -3.03 21.15 4.27
C GLU A 381 -3.85 19.87 4.42
N PRO A 382 -5.13 19.96 4.82
CA PRO A 382 -6.02 18.81 4.97
C PRO A 382 -6.54 18.35 3.59
N ARG A 383 -5.59 17.94 2.75
CA ARG A 383 -5.82 17.41 1.41
C ARG A 383 -5.25 16.01 1.30
N LEU A 384 -5.90 15.18 0.50
CA LEU A 384 -5.50 13.82 0.21
C LEU A 384 -5.37 13.67 -1.30
N TYR A 385 -4.23 13.12 -1.72
CA TYR A 385 -3.97 12.72 -3.08
C TYR A 385 -4.36 11.25 -3.29
N VAL A 386 -5.11 11.00 -4.36
CA VAL A 386 -5.48 9.66 -4.80
C VAL A 386 -4.90 9.43 -6.19
N LEU A 387 -3.74 8.76 -6.25
CA LEU A 387 -3.06 8.44 -7.49
C LEU A 387 -3.65 7.14 -8.05
N HIS A 388 -4.37 7.24 -9.17
CA HIS A 388 -5.17 6.17 -9.71
C HIS A 388 -4.60 5.61 -11.02
N PHE A 389 -4.78 4.31 -11.24
CA PHE A 389 -4.28 3.58 -12.42
C PHE A 389 -5.01 3.92 -13.72
N ASN A 390 -6.05 4.74 -13.65
CA ASN A 390 -6.74 5.27 -14.84
C ASN A 390 -6.02 6.48 -15.44
N GLY A 391 -4.86 6.84 -14.88
CA GLY A 391 -4.07 7.98 -15.33
C GLY A 391 -4.51 9.30 -14.73
N PHE A 392 -5.38 9.31 -13.72
CA PHE A 392 -5.75 10.50 -12.96
C PHE A 392 -5.11 10.54 -11.56
N LEU A 393 -4.79 11.75 -11.12
CA LEU A 393 -4.52 12.09 -9.73
C LEU A 393 -5.70 12.92 -9.26
N TYR A 394 -6.46 12.39 -8.31
CA TYR A 394 -7.53 13.14 -7.66
C TYR A 394 -6.99 13.82 -6.41
N GLU A 395 -7.43 15.04 -6.18
CA GLU A 395 -7.16 15.80 -4.98
C GLU A 395 -8.49 16.05 -4.28
N CYS A 396 -8.59 15.60 -3.04
CA CYS A 396 -9.76 15.86 -2.20
C CYS A 396 -9.35 16.57 -0.91
N SER A 397 -10.26 17.38 -0.39
CA SER A 397 -10.10 18.14 0.85
C SER A 397 -11.00 17.57 1.93
N PHE A 398 -10.59 17.71 3.18
CA PHE A 398 -11.40 17.38 4.34
C PHE A 398 -11.26 18.44 5.43
N GLN A 399 -12.16 18.46 6.40
CA GLN A 399 -12.17 19.41 7.51
C GLN A 399 -11.73 18.67 8.78
N PRO A 400 -10.50 18.83 9.30
CA PRO A 400 -10.00 18.08 10.45
C PRO A 400 -10.83 18.21 11.74
N ASP A 401 -11.53 19.34 11.88
CA ASP A 401 -12.35 19.69 13.04
C ASP A 401 -13.85 19.40 12.82
N TYR A 402 -14.17 18.56 11.82
CA TYR A 402 -15.55 18.18 11.54
C TYR A 402 -16.19 17.49 12.75
N ASP A 403 -17.42 17.93 13.06
CA ASP A 403 -18.23 17.41 14.16
C ASP A 403 -18.85 16.05 13.78
N LEU A 404 -18.28 14.98 14.32
CA LEU A 404 -18.71 13.60 14.08
C LEU A 404 -20.14 13.30 14.56
N SER A 405 -20.75 14.16 15.39
CA SER A 405 -22.17 14.01 15.75
C SER A 405 -23.10 14.16 14.54
N ARG A 406 -22.62 14.78 13.46
CA ARG A 406 -23.36 14.97 12.20
C ARG A 406 -23.19 13.82 11.20
N GLY A 407 -22.50 12.75 11.60
CA GLY A 407 -22.19 11.62 10.72
C GLY A 407 -20.76 11.66 10.19
N ALA A 408 -20.51 10.88 9.13
CA ALA A 408 -19.21 10.88 8.46
C ALA A 408 -19.13 12.05 7.48
N GLN A 409 -17.98 12.72 7.43
CA GLN A 409 -17.78 13.83 6.51
C GLN A 409 -17.63 13.35 5.06
N GLU A 410 -18.34 13.94 4.11
CA GLU A 410 -17.98 13.82 2.70
C GLU A 410 -16.75 14.68 2.40
N CYS A 411 -15.74 14.11 1.74
CA CYS A 411 -14.55 14.85 1.34
C CYS A 411 -14.87 15.68 0.09
N GLY A 412 -14.48 16.96 0.10
CA GLY A 412 -14.70 17.85 -1.04
C GLY A 412 -13.74 17.54 -2.18
N PHE A 413 -14.24 17.52 -3.42
CA PHE A 413 -13.40 17.43 -4.61
C PHE A 413 -12.67 18.76 -4.85
N VAL A 414 -11.35 18.72 -5.04
CA VAL A 414 -10.51 19.90 -5.31
C VAL A 414 -10.12 19.96 -6.78
N ALA A 415 -9.51 18.87 -7.28
CA ALA A 415 -9.04 18.79 -8.65
C ALA A 415 -8.85 17.34 -9.12
N ALA A 416 -8.85 17.14 -10.43
CA ALA A 416 -8.39 15.93 -11.09
C ALA A 416 -7.38 16.29 -12.18
N THR A 417 -6.20 15.68 -12.16
CA THR A 417 -5.16 15.92 -13.17
C THR A 417 -4.84 14.62 -13.90
N THR A 418 -4.92 14.61 -15.23
CA THR A 418 -4.46 13.47 -16.02
C THR A 418 -2.93 13.48 -16.09
N TRP A 419 -2.30 12.51 -15.44
CA TRP A 419 -0.84 12.35 -15.39
C TRP A 419 -0.33 11.26 -16.33
N PHE A 420 -1.19 10.37 -16.82
CA PHE A 420 -0.81 9.29 -17.73
C PHE A 420 -1.90 8.93 -18.74
N ALA A 421 -1.49 8.52 -19.94
CA ALA A 421 -2.34 7.87 -20.92
C ALA A 421 -1.49 6.91 -21.75
N THR A 422 -2.13 5.90 -22.35
CA THR A 422 -1.44 4.82 -23.08
C THR A 422 -0.76 5.24 -24.38
N ARG A 423 -0.91 6.50 -24.78
CA ARG A 423 -0.28 7.05 -25.98
C ARG A 423 1.16 7.54 -25.69
N PRO A 424 2.11 7.27 -26.57
CA PRO A 424 3.54 7.53 -26.37
C PRO A 424 3.91 9.02 -26.29
N ASP A 425 3.10 9.88 -26.90
CA ASP A 425 3.29 11.33 -26.98
C ASP A 425 2.52 12.11 -25.90
N PHE A 426 1.81 11.40 -25.00
CA PHE A 426 1.04 12.02 -23.93
C PHE A 426 1.89 13.00 -23.14
N LYS A 427 1.35 14.19 -22.86
CA LYS A 427 1.86 15.15 -21.89
C LYS A 427 0.79 15.41 -20.85
N VAL A 428 1.23 15.66 -19.62
CA VAL A 428 0.36 15.98 -18.48
C VAL A 428 -0.60 17.11 -18.84
N SER A 429 -1.88 16.92 -18.56
CA SER A 429 -2.90 17.94 -18.77
C SER A 429 -2.95 18.92 -17.60
N ALA A 430 -3.52 20.10 -17.81
CA ALA A 430 -3.86 21.00 -16.71
C ALA A 430 -4.88 20.33 -15.76
N PRO A 431 -4.90 20.70 -14.46
CA PRO A 431 -5.89 20.22 -13.51
C PRO A 431 -7.30 20.65 -13.93
N ILE A 432 -8.24 19.72 -13.89
CA ILE A 432 -9.67 19.98 -14.03
C ILE A 432 -10.23 20.21 -12.62
N THR A 433 -10.79 21.40 -12.38
CA THR A 433 -11.35 21.79 -11.07
C THR A 433 -12.86 21.65 -10.98
N GLU A 434 -13.52 21.33 -12.09
CA GLU A 434 -14.96 21.09 -12.17
C GLU A 434 -15.22 19.63 -12.55
N LEU A 435 -15.46 18.77 -11.55
CA LEU A 435 -16.18 17.52 -11.74
C LEU A 435 -17.40 17.55 -10.82
N LYS A 436 -18.58 17.27 -11.37
CA LYS A 436 -19.77 17.03 -10.54
C LYS A 436 -19.58 15.70 -9.80
N THR A 437 -19.36 15.77 -8.49
CA THR A 437 -19.47 14.61 -7.61
C THR A 437 -20.90 14.56 -7.08
N GLU A 438 -21.64 13.48 -7.35
CA GLU A 438 -22.95 13.31 -6.74
C GLU A 438 -22.78 12.92 -5.25
N PRO A 439 -23.45 13.62 -4.32
CA PRO A 439 -23.42 13.28 -2.90
C PRO A 439 -23.96 11.86 -2.70
N GLY A 440 -23.32 11.08 -1.83
CA GLY A 440 -23.72 9.72 -1.54
C GLY A 440 -25.02 9.72 -0.76
N GLY A 441 -26.14 9.46 -1.44
CA GLY A 441 -27.45 9.36 -0.79
C GLY A 441 -27.43 8.33 0.36
N GLU A 442 -27.91 8.78 1.52
CA GLU A 442 -28.40 7.91 2.59
C GLU A 442 -29.52 7.05 2.03
N ASN A 443 -29.26 5.76 1.80
CA ASN A 443 -30.32 4.77 1.74
C ASN A 443 -29.91 3.58 2.61
N GLU A 444 -30.38 3.65 3.86
CA GLU A 444 -30.76 2.45 4.60
C GLU A 444 -31.85 1.72 3.80
N GLY A 445 -31.63 0.45 3.46
CA GLY A 445 -32.63 -0.38 2.82
C GLY A 445 -32.04 -1.29 1.75
N ASP A 446 -32.01 -2.58 2.06
CA ASP A 446 -31.98 -3.63 1.05
C ASP A 446 -33.13 -3.41 0.06
N GLU A 447 -32.83 -3.27 -1.23
CA GLU A 447 -33.42 -4.01 -2.34
C GLU A 447 -32.98 -3.41 -3.69
N ALA A 448 -32.73 -4.30 -4.64
CA ALA A 448 -32.31 -3.97 -5.99
C ALA A 448 -33.46 -3.30 -6.75
N GLU A 449 -33.23 -2.17 -7.41
CA GLU A 449 -34.08 -1.75 -8.52
C GLU A 449 -33.29 -1.10 -9.65
N GLU A 450 -33.49 -1.73 -10.81
CA GLU A 450 -33.03 -1.49 -12.16
C GLU A 450 -33.52 -0.13 -12.68
N TRP A 451 -32.61 0.72 -13.15
CA TRP A 451 -33.00 1.90 -13.96
C TRP A 451 -32.20 1.94 -15.26
N GLN A 452 -32.93 1.65 -16.34
CA GLN A 452 -32.53 1.88 -17.73
C GLN A 452 -32.60 3.37 -18.09
N LEU A 453 -31.65 3.79 -18.92
CA LEU A 453 -31.46 5.13 -19.45
C LEU A 453 -32.58 5.60 -20.40
N LEU A 454 -32.78 6.91 -20.41
CA LEU A 454 -32.99 7.69 -21.63
C LEU A 454 -31.81 8.64 -21.84
#